data_AF-A0A4Y8C9V6-F1
#
_entry.id   AF-A0A4Y8C9V6-F1
#
_cell.length_a   1.000
_cell.length_b   1.000
_cell.length_c   1.000
_cell.angle_alpha   90.00
_cell.angle_beta   90.00
_cell.angle_gamma   90.00
#
_symmetry.space_group_name_H-M   'P 1'
#
loop_
_entity.id
_entity.type
_entity.pdbx_description
1 polymer ?
#
loop_
_entity_poly.entity_id
_entity_poly.type
_entity_poly.pdbx_seq_one_letter_code
_entity_poly.pdbx_strand_id
1 'polypeptide(L)'
;MWTNPRSPSPKMWSPRNPPPQSSHRSSLSQPHPFSPLSPLTPSGPSGTFPAPTLKLKNQGKRIAQIVKIKPECVELYKECHARVWPEVLKQIKECYIEDYSIHYDSQHNLLFASFKYVGYDYAGDMEKMRENPKVQEWWAMTDSYQESLVEGSTGSMDERGWWKGVEEVFYVA
;
A
#
# COMPACT_ATOMS: atom_id res chain seq x y z
N MET A 1 -41.33 12.18 -13.58
CA MET A 1 -41.93 11.14 -12.72
C MET A 1 -41.90 9.84 -13.50
N TRP A 2 -41.46 8.74 -12.89
CA TRP A 2 -41.91 7.36 -13.04
C TRP A 2 -40.94 6.51 -12.21
N THR A 3 -41.50 5.66 -11.36
CA THR A 3 -40.86 5.03 -10.19
C THR A 3 -40.81 3.51 -10.34
N ASN A 4 -39.79 2.92 -9.67
CA ASN A 4 -39.73 1.56 -9.08
C ASN A 4 -39.59 0.33 -10.02
N PRO A 5 -39.13 -0.85 -9.55
CA PRO A 5 -38.75 -1.25 -8.18
C PRO A 5 -37.45 -2.08 -8.00
N ARG A 6 -37.13 -2.26 -6.71
CA ARG A 6 -36.02 -2.96 -6.01
C ARG A 6 -35.72 -4.43 -6.40
N SER A 7 -34.39 -4.74 -6.36
CA SER A 7 -33.66 -5.86 -5.72
C SER A 7 -33.92 -7.34 -6.13
N PRO A 8 -32.94 -8.28 -6.04
CA PRO A 8 -31.99 -8.43 -4.92
C PRO A 8 -30.51 -8.80 -5.22
N SER A 9 -29.69 -8.62 -4.17
CA SER A 9 -28.26 -8.94 -4.05
C SER A 9 -27.92 -10.44 -4.08
N PRO A 10 -26.75 -10.85 -4.61
CA PRO A 10 -26.19 -12.18 -4.38
C PRO A 10 -25.31 -12.24 -3.12
N LYS A 11 -25.35 -13.41 -2.48
CA LYS A 11 -24.86 -13.72 -1.13
C LYS A 11 -23.35 -13.92 -1.05
N MET A 12 -22.79 -13.52 0.10
CA MET A 12 -21.45 -13.82 0.60
C MET A 12 -21.17 -15.33 0.63
N TRP A 13 -19.98 -15.71 0.19
CA TRP A 13 -19.37 -17.02 0.40
C TRP A 13 -18.27 -16.91 1.46
N SER A 14 -18.33 -17.76 2.48
CA SER A 14 -17.30 -17.91 3.53
C SER A 14 -16.78 -19.35 3.54
N PRO A 15 -15.46 -19.60 3.61
CA PRO A 15 -14.93 -20.94 3.87
C PRO A 15 -14.97 -21.28 5.37
N ARG A 16 -15.48 -22.48 5.68
CA ARG A 16 -15.54 -23.09 7.02
C ARG A 16 -14.23 -23.80 7.37
N ASN A 17 -13.74 -23.60 8.59
CA ASN A 17 -12.67 -24.39 9.21
C ASN A 17 -13.18 -25.76 9.70
N PRO A 18 -12.36 -26.83 9.69
CA PRO A 18 -12.70 -28.13 10.29
C PRO A 18 -12.43 -28.16 11.82
N PRO A 19 -13.07 -29.09 12.56
CA PRO A 19 -13.04 -29.15 14.03
C PRO A 19 -11.81 -29.91 14.59
N PRO A 20 -11.50 -29.76 15.90
CA PRO A 20 -10.36 -30.42 16.53
C PRO A 20 -10.68 -31.87 16.94
N GLN A 21 -9.71 -32.76 16.85
CA GLN A 21 -9.78 -34.10 17.44
C GLN A 21 -8.90 -34.17 18.69
N SER A 22 -9.51 -34.57 19.80
CA SER A 22 -8.85 -35.01 21.03
C SER A 22 -9.06 -36.51 21.21
N SER A 23 -8.01 -37.25 21.52
CA SER A 23 -8.15 -38.56 22.19
C SER A 23 -6.92 -38.87 23.03
N HIS A 24 -7.16 -39.05 24.32
CA HIS A 24 -6.24 -39.60 25.30
C HIS A 24 -6.08 -41.11 25.08
N ARG A 25 -4.86 -41.66 25.27
CA ARG A 25 -4.69 -42.98 25.89
C ARG A 25 -3.30 -43.13 26.53
N SER A 26 -3.31 -43.67 27.75
CA SER A 26 -2.18 -43.80 28.66
C SER A 26 -1.43 -45.15 28.55
N SER A 27 -0.14 -45.10 28.92
CA SER A 27 0.66 -46.05 29.75
C SER A 27 0.98 -47.48 29.28
N LEU A 28 2.28 -47.82 29.13
CA LEU A 28 3.08 -48.67 30.07
C LEU A 28 4.47 -49.08 29.50
N SER A 29 5.47 -49.00 30.38
CA SER A 29 6.88 -49.49 30.44
C SER A 29 7.19 -50.83 29.73
N GLN A 30 8.41 -51.21 29.25
CA GLN A 30 9.80 -51.19 29.79
C GLN A 30 10.76 -51.90 28.72
N PRO A 31 12.05 -52.26 28.95
CA PRO A 31 13.33 -51.54 29.12
C PRO A 31 14.38 -51.69 27.97
N HIS A 32 15.51 -50.95 28.11
CA HIS A 32 16.80 -50.84 27.38
C HIS A 32 17.62 -52.16 27.21
N PRO A 33 18.75 -52.26 26.43
CA PRO A 33 19.80 -51.24 26.18
C PRO A 33 20.50 -51.22 24.80
N PHE A 34 21.34 -50.19 24.57
CA PHE A 34 22.72 -50.24 24.06
C PHE A 34 23.14 -48.84 23.57
N SER A 35 24.02 -48.19 24.33
CA SER A 35 24.71 -46.95 23.95
C SER A 35 25.92 -47.26 23.08
N PRO A 36 26.17 -46.50 22.01
CA PRO A 36 27.51 -46.25 21.50
C PRO A 36 27.98 -44.82 21.82
N LEU A 37 29.29 -44.71 21.99
CA LEU A 37 30.01 -43.54 22.50
C LEU A 37 29.86 -42.25 21.66
N SER A 38 29.88 -41.13 22.37
CA SER A 38 29.86 -39.74 21.89
C SER A 38 31.05 -39.38 21.00
N PRO A 39 30.86 -38.55 19.95
CA PRO A 39 31.90 -37.68 19.44
C PRO A 39 31.93 -36.35 20.23
N LEU A 40 33.13 -35.91 20.61
CA LEU A 40 33.41 -34.62 21.24
C LEU A 40 33.04 -33.48 20.28
N THR A 41 32.07 -32.65 20.67
CA THR A 41 31.77 -31.37 20.01
C THR A 41 32.76 -30.29 20.48
N PRO A 42 33.41 -29.54 19.57
CA PRO A 42 34.16 -28.36 19.95
C PRO A 42 33.18 -27.25 20.37
N SER A 43 33.22 -26.88 21.64
CA SER A 43 32.52 -25.73 22.23
C SER A 43 33.21 -24.42 21.82
N GLY A 44 32.88 -23.92 20.62
CA GLY A 44 33.12 -22.53 20.25
C GLY A 44 31.99 -21.63 20.77
N PRO A 45 32.25 -20.36 21.10
CA PRO A 45 31.18 -19.43 21.45
C PRO A 45 30.27 -19.24 20.24
N SER A 46 29.01 -19.67 20.36
CA SER A 46 27.94 -19.33 19.42
C SER A 46 27.68 -17.83 19.47
N GLY A 47 28.49 -17.07 18.73
CA GLY A 47 28.15 -15.71 18.35
C GLY A 47 27.03 -15.77 17.32
N THR A 48 25.79 -15.60 17.77
CA THR A 48 24.67 -15.26 16.90
C THR A 48 24.91 -13.87 16.32
N PHE A 49 25.69 -13.78 15.25
CA PHE A 49 25.68 -12.60 14.41
C PHE A 49 24.31 -12.56 13.71
N PRO A 50 23.49 -11.51 13.90
CA PRO A 50 22.26 -11.37 13.13
C PRO A 50 22.64 -11.34 11.65
N ALA A 51 22.03 -12.22 10.85
CA ALA A 51 22.23 -12.22 9.42
C ALA A 51 21.88 -10.82 8.88
N PRO A 52 22.72 -10.22 8.01
CA PRO A 52 22.38 -8.94 7.41
C PRO A 52 21.09 -9.09 6.61
N THR A 53 20.03 -8.42 7.05
CA THR A 53 18.75 -8.37 6.34
C THR A 53 18.94 -7.48 5.11
N LEU A 54 19.34 -8.07 3.98
CA LEU A 54 19.36 -7.36 2.70
C LEU A 54 17.91 -7.01 2.33
N LYS A 55 17.52 -5.74 2.52
CA LYS A 55 16.24 -5.22 2.03
C LYS A 55 16.29 -5.26 0.50
N LEU A 56 15.39 -6.02 -0.11
CA LEU A 56 15.26 -6.08 -1.56
C LEU A 56 14.63 -4.78 -2.07
N LYS A 57 15.28 -4.14 -3.05
CA LYS A 57 14.76 -2.95 -3.72
C LYS A 57 13.54 -3.34 -4.57
N ASN A 58 12.47 -2.54 -4.53
CA ASN A 58 11.33 -2.77 -5.41
C ASN A 58 11.75 -2.62 -6.87
N GLN A 59 11.38 -3.58 -7.72
CA GLN A 59 11.69 -3.56 -9.16
C GLN A 59 10.82 -2.55 -9.95
N GLY A 60 10.23 -1.55 -9.29
CA GLY A 60 9.29 -0.60 -9.89
C GLY A 60 7.84 -1.04 -9.75
N LYS A 61 7.34 -1.06 -8.51
CA LYS A 61 5.90 -1.27 -8.24
C LYS A 61 5.12 -0.14 -8.92
N ARG A 62 4.30 -0.46 -9.91
CA ARG A 62 3.43 0.50 -10.57
C ARG A 62 2.19 0.72 -9.73
N ILE A 63 1.82 1.97 -9.57
CA ILE A 63 0.66 2.41 -8.81
C ILE A 63 -0.14 3.32 -9.72
N ALA A 64 -1.45 3.11 -9.74
CA ALA A 64 -2.39 3.96 -10.41
C ALA A 64 -3.53 4.29 -9.45
N GLN A 65 -4.04 5.51 -9.52
CA GLN A 65 -5.08 6.00 -8.64
C GLN A 65 -5.89 7.11 -9.31
N ILE A 66 -7.12 7.29 -8.86
CA ILE A 66 -8.07 8.26 -9.39
C ILE A 66 -8.67 9.14 -8.30
N VAL A 67 -8.98 10.38 -8.65
CA VAL A 67 -9.74 11.33 -7.84
C VAL A 67 -10.62 12.18 -8.77
N LYS A 68 -11.72 12.73 -8.26
CA LYS A 68 -12.47 13.73 -9.03
C LYS A 68 -11.82 15.10 -8.87
N ILE A 69 -11.98 15.92 -9.90
CA ILE A 69 -11.65 17.34 -9.86
C ILE A 69 -12.93 18.17 -10.00
N LYS A 70 -13.03 19.25 -9.23
CA LYS A 70 -14.12 20.21 -9.37
C LYS A 70 -14.00 20.90 -10.74
N PRO A 71 -15.06 20.91 -11.57
CA PRO A 71 -14.97 21.47 -12.93
C PRO A 71 -14.44 22.91 -12.97
N GLU A 72 -14.82 23.73 -11.98
CA GLU A 72 -14.38 25.12 -11.84
C GLU A 72 -12.90 25.29 -11.43
N CYS A 73 -12.24 24.23 -10.95
CA CYS A 73 -10.85 24.28 -10.50
C CYS A 73 -9.86 23.66 -11.51
N VAL A 74 -10.32 23.16 -12.66
CA VAL A 74 -9.46 22.45 -13.63
C VAL A 74 -8.28 23.29 -14.09
N GLU A 75 -8.50 24.55 -14.43
CA GLU A 75 -7.41 25.43 -14.91
C GLU A 75 -6.43 25.79 -13.78
N LEU A 76 -6.92 26.03 -12.56
CA LEU A 76 -6.06 26.25 -11.37
C LEU A 76 -5.18 25.03 -11.09
N TYR A 77 -5.74 23.82 -11.22
CA TYR A 77 -5.02 22.58 -11.02
C TYR A 77 -3.91 22.40 -12.07
N LYS A 78 -4.19 22.66 -13.35
CA LYS A 78 -3.17 22.63 -14.41
C LYS A 78 -2.08 23.65 -14.16
N GLU A 79 -2.45 24.88 -13.80
CA GLU A 79 -1.50 25.96 -13.57
C GLU A 79 -0.55 25.66 -12.41
N CYS A 80 -1.06 25.14 -11.28
CA CYS A 80 -0.21 24.78 -10.17
C CYS A 80 0.70 23.58 -10.52
N HIS A 81 0.21 22.58 -11.25
CA HIS A 81 1.03 21.43 -11.67
C HIS A 81 2.04 21.76 -12.79
N ALA A 82 1.83 22.83 -13.56
CA ALA A 82 2.86 23.35 -14.46
C ALA A 82 4.03 23.99 -13.69
N ARG A 83 3.81 24.36 -12.42
CA ARG A 83 4.76 25.07 -11.55
C ARG A 83 4.83 24.44 -10.15
N VAL A 84 4.95 23.12 -10.09
CA VAL A 84 5.05 22.39 -8.82
C VAL A 84 6.20 22.94 -7.98
N TRP A 85 5.98 23.06 -6.68
CA TRP A 85 6.99 23.58 -5.76
C TRP A 85 8.23 22.67 -5.74
N PRO A 86 9.45 23.23 -5.81
CA PRO A 86 10.69 22.44 -5.81
C PRO A 86 10.81 21.49 -4.61
N GLU A 87 10.32 21.88 -3.44
CA GLU A 87 10.33 21.09 -2.21
C GLU A 87 9.45 19.84 -2.33
N VAL A 88 8.29 19.98 -2.98
CA VAL A 88 7.37 18.87 -3.24
C VAL A 88 8.01 17.90 -4.25
N LEU A 89 8.57 18.41 -5.34
CA LEU A 89 9.29 17.59 -6.32
C LEU A 89 10.50 16.87 -5.71
N LYS A 90 11.23 17.54 -4.81
CA LYS A 90 12.34 16.95 -4.07
C LYS A 90 11.85 15.80 -3.19
N GLN A 91 10.79 16.01 -2.41
CA GLN A 91 10.23 14.97 -1.55
C GLN A 91 9.75 13.76 -2.36
N ILE A 92 9.10 13.97 -3.51
CA ILE A 92 8.68 12.89 -4.42
C ILE A 92 9.86 12.00 -4.80
N LYS A 93 11.00 12.61 -5.18
CA LYS A 93 12.22 11.88 -5.55
C LYS A 93 12.88 11.19 -4.36
N GLU A 94 12.94 11.83 -3.20
CA GLU A 94 13.52 11.26 -1.97
C GLU A 94 12.72 10.05 -1.45
N CYS A 95 11.43 10.00 -1.77
CA CYS A 95 10.55 8.86 -1.52
C CYS A 95 10.53 7.84 -2.67
N TYR A 96 11.51 7.87 -3.58
CA TYR A 96 11.69 6.89 -4.65
C TYR A 96 10.46 6.72 -5.56
N ILE A 97 9.70 7.80 -5.77
CA ILE A 97 8.65 7.87 -6.79
C ILE A 97 9.26 8.38 -8.09
N GLU A 98 9.09 7.59 -9.14
CA GLU A 98 9.56 7.86 -10.50
C GLU A 98 8.43 7.72 -11.50
N ASP A 99 8.62 8.25 -12.71
CA ASP A 99 7.66 8.12 -13.82
C ASP A 99 6.24 8.56 -13.43
N TYR A 100 6.14 9.63 -12.65
CA TYR A 100 4.87 10.13 -12.11
C TYR A 100 4.18 11.08 -13.09
N SER A 101 3.04 10.66 -13.62
CA SER A 101 2.14 11.48 -14.44
C SER A 101 0.75 11.60 -13.81
N ILE A 102 0.05 12.69 -14.14
CA ILE A 102 -1.37 12.90 -13.84
C ILE A 102 -2.07 13.32 -15.13
N HIS A 103 -3.11 12.58 -15.49
CA HIS A 103 -3.92 12.77 -16.70
C HIS A 103 -5.31 13.27 -16.31
N TYR A 104 -5.91 14.13 -17.12
CA TYR A 104 -7.26 14.65 -16.91
C TYR A 104 -8.22 14.12 -17.97
N ASP A 105 -9.33 13.56 -17.51
CA ASP A 105 -10.48 13.19 -18.33
C ASP A 105 -11.60 14.21 -18.13
N SER A 106 -11.83 15.04 -19.14
CA SER A 106 -12.83 16.10 -19.12
C SER A 106 -14.27 15.61 -19.16
N GLN A 107 -14.53 14.39 -19.65
CA GLN A 107 -15.91 13.89 -19.73
C GLN A 107 -16.43 13.51 -18.34
N HIS A 108 -15.57 12.94 -17.50
CA HIS A 108 -15.94 12.44 -16.18
C HIS A 108 -15.43 13.31 -15.02
N ASN A 109 -14.66 14.37 -15.34
CA ASN A 109 -13.95 15.20 -14.37
C ASN A 109 -13.07 14.36 -13.43
N LEU A 110 -12.30 13.46 -14.02
CA LEU A 110 -11.41 12.55 -13.30
C LEU A 110 -9.96 12.93 -13.56
N LEU A 111 -9.16 12.89 -12.50
CA LEU A 111 -7.72 12.85 -12.59
C LEU A 111 -7.27 11.40 -12.42
N PHE A 112 -6.39 10.94 -13.31
CA PHE A 112 -5.74 9.65 -13.25
C PHE A 112 -4.24 9.85 -13.01
N ALA A 113 -3.78 9.49 -11.83
CA ALA A 113 -2.38 9.53 -11.44
C ALA A 113 -1.75 8.15 -11.62
N SER A 114 -0.57 8.07 -12.22
CA SER A 114 0.23 6.84 -12.30
C SER A 114 1.70 7.12 -12.03
N PHE A 115 2.34 6.25 -11.25
CA PHE A 115 3.77 6.34 -10.94
C PHE A 115 4.38 4.98 -10.64
N LYS A 116 5.71 4.93 -10.67
CA LYS A 116 6.52 3.78 -10.24
C LYS A 116 7.16 4.08 -8.90
N TYR A 117 7.03 3.15 -7.97
CA TYR A 117 7.78 3.16 -6.72
C TYR A 117 8.95 2.17 -6.79
N VAL A 118 10.18 2.68 -6.60
CA VAL A 118 11.43 1.91 -6.72
C VAL A 118 12.23 1.87 -5.42
N GLY A 119 11.64 2.26 -4.29
CA GLY A 119 12.30 2.29 -2.98
C GLY A 119 12.33 0.93 -2.28
N TYR A 120 12.56 0.96 -0.97
CA TYR A 120 12.72 -0.24 -0.13
C TYR A 120 11.58 -0.43 0.89
N ASP A 121 10.83 0.62 1.19
CA ASP A 121 9.79 0.66 2.22
C ASP A 121 8.72 1.69 1.82
N TYR A 122 7.72 1.22 1.09
CA TYR A 122 6.67 2.09 0.55
C TYR A 122 5.92 2.81 1.68
N ALA A 123 5.56 2.10 2.74
CA ALA A 123 4.82 2.69 3.86
C ALA A 123 5.66 3.75 4.57
N GLY A 124 6.93 3.46 4.86
CA GLY A 124 7.84 4.42 5.47
C GLY A 124 8.10 5.64 4.59
N ASP A 125 8.20 5.48 3.27
CA ASP A 125 8.41 6.61 2.36
C ASP A 125 7.13 7.46 2.18
N MET A 126 5.94 6.86 2.18
CA MET A 126 4.68 7.63 2.18
C MET A 126 4.50 8.38 3.50
N GLU A 127 4.93 7.80 4.63
CA GLU A 127 4.89 8.46 5.93
C GLU A 127 5.82 9.69 5.95
N LYS A 128 7.03 9.60 5.40
CA LYS A 128 7.91 10.77 5.25
C LYS A 128 7.28 11.90 4.43
N MET A 129 6.51 11.57 3.38
CA MET A 129 5.76 12.59 2.65
C MET A 129 4.71 13.26 3.54
N ARG A 130 3.98 12.44 4.31
CA ARG A 130 2.95 12.89 5.24
C ARG A 130 3.50 13.81 6.32
N GLU A 131 4.73 13.59 6.77
CA GLU A 131 5.40 14.42 7.78
C GLU A 131 5.97 15.73 7.23
N ASN A 132 6.15 15.87 5.91
CA ASN A 132 6.75 17.08 5.33
C ASN A 132 5.73 18.24 5.29
N PRO A 133 5.97 19.36 5.98
CA PRO A 133 5.01 20.47 6.06
C PRO A 133 4.74 21.14 4.71
N LYS A 134 5.72 21.17 3.80
CA LYS A 134 5.52 21.73 2.46
C LYS A 134 4.66 20.84 1.58
N VAL A 135 4.74 19.53 1.76
CA VAL A 135 3.85 18.58 1.10
C VAL A 135 2.44 18.68 1.66
N GLN A 136 2.26 18.84 2.98
CA GLN A 136 0.95 19.07 3.59
C GLN A 136 0.29 20.35 3.07
N GLU A 137 1.04 21.45 2.97
CA GLU A 137 0.55 22.73 2.45
C GLU A 137 0.13 22.59 0.98
N TRP A 138 0.95 21.92 0.17
CA TRP A 138 0.63 21.60 -1.22
C TRP A 138 -0.64 20.76 -1.34
N TRP A 139 -0.77 19.70 -0.53
CA TRP A 139 -1.94 18.84 -0.52
C TRP A 139 -3.19 19.60 -0.10
N ALA A 140 -3.15 20.40 0.97
CA ALA A 140 -4.31 21.19 1.39
C ALA A 140 -4.84 22.10 0.27
N MET A 141 -3.95 22.71 -0.52
CA MET A 141 -4.32 23.48 -1.70
C MET A 141 -4.93 22.60 -2.78
N THR A 142 -4.28 21.50 -3.18
CA THR A 142 -4.79 20.64 -4.27
C THR A 142 -6.06 19.89 -3.90
N ASP A 143 -6.22 19.47 -2.64
CA ASP A 143 -7.42 18.83 -2.10
C ASP A 143 -8.62 19.77 -2.21
N SER A 144 -8.41 21.09 -2.05
CA SER A 144 -9.48 22.08 -2.21
C SER A 144 -10.07 22.12 -3.62
N TYR A 145 -9.30 21.69 -4.63
CA TYR A 145 -9.72 21.58 -6.04
C TYR A 145 -10.36 20.23 -6.37
N GLN A 146 -10.25 19.26 -5.47
CA GLN A 146 -10.58 17.85 -5.73
C GLN A 146 -11.79 17.40 -4.91
N GLU A 147 -12.31 16.23 -5.28
CA GLU A 147 -13.31 15.50 -4.52
C GLU A 147 -12.91 14.02 -4.45
N SER A 148 -12.75 13.49 -3.24
CA SER A 148 -12.35 12.10 -3.06
C SER A 148 -13.42 11.11 -3.50
N LEU A 149 -12.97 9.98 -4.06
CA LEU A 149 -13.78 8.79 -4.30
C LEU A 149 -13.68 7.77 -3.14
N VAL A 150 -12.89 8.08 -2.11
CA VAL A 150 -12.76 7.28 -0.89
C VAL A 150 -13.84 7.75 0.09
N GLU A 151 -14.75 6.85 0.43
CA GLU A 151 -15.91 7.17 1.27
C GLU A 151 -15.48 7.67 2.66
N GLY A 152 -15.97 8.86 3.04
CA GLY A 152 -15.69 9.47 4.33
C GLY A 152 -14.31 10.11 4.47
N SER A 153 -13.49 10.14 3.42
CA SER A 153 -12.20 10.83 3.42
C SER A 153 -12.37 12.35 3.43
N THR A 154 -11.59 13.05 4.27
CA THR A 154 -11.66 14.51 4.41
C THR A 154 -10.47 15.28 3.82
N GLY A 155 -9.41 14.57 3.39
CA GLY A 155 -8.23 15.15 2.75
C GLY A 155 -7.10 14.13 2.60
N SER A 156 -6.00 14.54 1.96
CA SER A 156 -4.78 13.73 1.76
C SER A 156 -4.08 13.31 3.06
N MET A 157 -4.40 13.96 4.17
CA MET A 157 -3.92 13.61 5.52
C MET A 157 -4.80 12.60 6.25
N ASP A 158 -5.94 12.21 5.70
CA ASP A 158 -6.83 11.21 6.28
C ASP A 158 -6.20 9.81 6.15
N GLU A 159 -6.26 9.02 7.22
CA GLU A 159 -5.71 7.65 7.25
C GLU A 159 -6.40 6.72 6.23
N ARG A 160 -7.62 7.04 5.81
CA ARG A 160 -8.34 6.31 4.74
C ARG A 160 -7.73 6.53 3.36
N GLY A 161 -6.94 7.59 3.18
CA GLY A 161 -6.40 8.04 1.91
C GLY A 161 -7.39 8.93 1.13
N TRP A 162 -6.85 9.73 0.21
CA TRP A 162 -7.62 10.71 -0.57
C TRP A 162 -7.83 10.29 -2.02
N TRP A 163 -6.83 9.67 -2.62
CA TRP A 163 -6.91 9.11 -3.96
C TRP A 163 -7.35 7.65 -3.89
N LYS A 164 -8.28 7.26 -4.76
CA LYS A 164 -8.76 5.87 -4.83
C LYS A 164 -7.83 5.06 -5.73
N GLY A 165 -7.18 4.04 -5.18
CA GLY A 165 -6.36 3.11 -5.97
C GLY A 165 -7.16 2.36 -7.03
N VAL A 166 -6.50 2.06 -8.16
CA VAL A 166 -7.05 1.18 -9.20
C VAL A 166 -6.16 -0.05 -9.40
N GLU A 167 -6.76 -1.15 -9.83
CA GLU A 167 -6.08 -2.44 -10.01
C GLU A 167 -5.29 -2.48 -11.33
N GLU A 168 -4.04 -2.91 -11.26
CA GLU A 168 -3.26 -3.28 -12.45
C GLU A 168 -3.65 -4.69 -12.87
N VAL A 169 -4.32 -4.81 -14.03
CA VAL A 169 -4.79 -6.11 -14.56
C VAL A 169 -3.93 -6.66 -15.70
N PHE A 170 -3.03 -5.84 -16.24
CA PHE A 170 -2.14 -6.21 -17.34
C PHE A 170 -0.89 -5.33 -17.34
N TYR A 171 0.25 -5.92 -17.67
CA TYR A 171 1.50 -5.21 -17.90
C TYR A 171 2.38 -6.00 -18.88
N VAL A 172 3.08 -5.27 -19.75
CA VAL A 172 4.18 -5.76 -20.58
C VAL A 172 5.34 -4.77 -20.46
N ALA A 173 6.54 -5.29 -20.32
CA ALA A 173 7.77 -4.51 -20.17
C ALA A 173 8.31 -4.02 -21.52
#